data_AF-A0A939C981-F1
#
_entry.id   AF-A0A939C981-F1
#
_cell.length_a   1.000
_cell.length_b   1.000
_cell.length_c   1.000
_cell.angle_alpha   90.00
_cell.angle_beta   90.00
_cell.angle_gamma   90.00
#
_symmetry.space_group_name_H-M   'P 1'
#
loop_
_entity.id
_entity.type
_entity.pdbx_description
1 polymer ?
#
loop_
_entity_poly.entity_id
_entity_poly.type
_entity_poly.pdbx_seq_one_letter_code
_entity_poly.pdbx_strand_id
1 'polypeptide(L)'
;IKGLPTTDDPIRFLQCLTGRPIGVNLEPVDDCAEQMEQLTTIATGRLATKKNMARAEALGFDFICLAGNPSTGVSNKEITAAIKQARAVFSGIIIAGKMHGAGVNEPVLDEEIASAFIQAGADVILVPIAGTIPGLSEQHMSDLVAFIHQKGKLVMGTIGTTQEGADTGTIRALALTSKRAGCDLHHIGDAGFSGTADPENILQLSITIRGKRHTYHRMAVSVNR
;
A
#
# COMPACT_ATOMS: atom_id res chain seq x y z
N ILE A 1 -14.77 1.72 -15.80
CA ILE A 1 -13.65 2.60 -15.39
C ILE A 1 -13.59 3.74 -16.40
N LYS A 2 -13.49 5.02 -15.97
CA LYS A 2 -13.47 6.15 -16.91
C LYS A 2 -12.32 5.97 -17.93
N GLY A 3 -12.60 6.20 -19.21
CA GLY A 3 -11.61 6.04 -20.27
C GLY A 3 -11.39 4.61 -20.78
N LEU A 4 -12.04 3.60 -20.20
CA LEU A 4 -12.02 2.22 -20.70
C LEU A 4 -13.40 1.80 -21.23
N PRO A 5 -13.45 0.84 -22.18
CA PRO A 5 -14.72 0.24 -22.60
C PRO A 5 -15.53 -0.31 -21.42
N THR A 6 -16.85 -0.25 -21.54
CA THR A 6 -17.77 -0.89 -20.59
C THR A 6 -17.61 -2.41 -20.67
N THR A 7 -17.52 -3.06 -19.52
CA THR A 7 -17.40 -4.52 -19.39
C THR A 7 -18.01 -4.97 -18.06
N ASP A 8 -18.58 -6.17 -18.04
CA ASP A 8 -19.10 -6.82 -16.84
C ASP A 8 -17.99 -7.41 -15.96
N ASP A 9 -16.79 -7.57 -16.51
CA ASP A 9 -15.60 -8.07 -15.81
C ASP A 9 -14.42 -7.07 -15.90
N PRO A 10 -14.52 -5.92 -15.19
CA PRO A 10 -13.54 -4.85 -15.30
C PRO A 10 -12.17 -5.24 -14.73
N ILE A 11 -12.11 -6.11 -13.72
CA ILE A 11 -10.84 -6.45 -13.07
C ILE A 11 -10.04 -7.41 -13.94
N ARG A 12 -10.68 -8.45 -14.49
CA ARG A 12 -10.00 -9.34 -15.43
C ARG A 12 -9.60 -8.62 -16.72
N PHE A 13 -10.41 -7.68 -17.17
CA PHE A 13 -10.05 -6.83 -18.29
C PHE A 13 -8.78 -5.99 -17.99
N LEU A 14 -8.67 -5.39 -16.81
CA LEU A 14 -7.45 -4.69 -16.37
C LEU A 14 -6.24 -5.63 -16.26
N GLN A 15 -6.41 -6.83 -15.71
CA GLN A 15 -5.33 -7.83 -15.62
C GLN A 15 -4.81 -8.18 -17.03
N CYS A 16 -5.70 -8.37 -18.00
CA CYS A 16 -5.32 -8.63 -19.39
C CYS A 16 -4.58 -7.45 -20.03
N LEU A 17 -5.07 -6.22 -19.83
CA LEU A 17 -4.43 -5.02 -20.38
C LEU A 17 -3.03 -4.76 -19.78
N THR A 18 -2.86 -5.03 -18.50
CA THR A 18 -1.63 -4.68 -17.78
C THR A 18 -0.62 -5.82 -17.73
N GLY A 19 -1.07 -7.08 -17.82
CA GLY A 19 -0.24 -8.25 -17.52
C GLY A 19 0.27 -8.23 -16.07
N ARG A 20 -0.51 -7.65 -15.14
CA ARG A 20 -0.15 -7.45 -13.73
C ARG A 20 -1.27 -7.91 -12.80
N PRO A 21 -0.92 -8.31 -11.56
CA PRO A 21 -1.89 -8.39 -10.48
C PRO A 21 -2.57 -7.04 -10.26
N ILE A 22 -3.88 -7.08 -10.05
CA ILE A 22 -4.72 -5.92 -9.75
C ILE A 22 -5.24 -6.08 -8.33
N GLY A 23 -5.05 -5.04 -7.52
CA GLY A 23 -5.55 -5.01 -6.15
C GLY A 23 -6.44 -3.81 -5.87
N VAL A 24 -7.02 -3.80 -4.68
CA VAL A 24 -7.90 -2.74 -4.19
C VAL A 24 -7.50 -2.30 -2.79
N ASN A 25 -7.50 -1.00 -2.54
CA ASN A 25 -7.38 -0.45 -1.20
C ASN A 25 -8.75 -0.37 -0.53
N LEU A 26 -8.87 -0.90 0.68
CA LEU A 26 -10.05 -0.81 1.53
C LEU A 26 -9.66 -0.26 2.89
N GLU A 27 -10.45 0.67 3.40
CA GLU A 27 -10.11 1.46 4.58
C GLU A 27 -10.87 0.96 5.81
N PRO A 28 -10.17 0.48 6.85
CA PRO A 28 -10.78 0.06 8.12
C PRO A 28 -10.94 1.29 9.03
N VAL A 29 -12.00 2.06 8.76
CA VAL A 29 -12.35 3.28 9.51
C VAL A 29 -12.80 2.94 10.92
N ASP A 30 -12.28 3.66 11.91
CA ASP A 30 -12.64 3.54 13.32
C ASP A 30 -13.53 4.72 13.74
N ASP A 31 -14.84 4.50 13.83
CA ASP A 31 -15.80 5.52 14.28
C ASP A 31 -15.60 5.91 15.77
N CYS A 32 -14.80 5.14 16.52
CA CYS A 32 -14.60 5.29 17.97
C CYS A 32 -13.18 5.74 18.35
N ALA A 33 -12.25 5.91 17.41
CA ALA A 33 -10.89 6.34 17.70
C ALA A 33 -10.81 7.79 18.21
N GLU A 34 -9.81 8.10 19.04
CA GLU A 34 -9.52 9.47 19.46
C GLU A 34 -8.98 10.26 18.24
N GLN A 35 -9.82 11.18 17.74
CA GLN A 35 -9.60 11.90 16.49
C GLN A 35 -8.63 13.07 16.72
N MET A 36 -7.60 13.17 15.88
CA MET A 36 -6.69 14.32 15.87
C MET A 36 -7.20 15.47 15.00
N GLU A 37 -8.14 15.20 14.10
CA GLU A 37 -8.66 16.12 13.10
C GLU A 37 -10.07 15.73 12.64
N GLN A 38 -10.74 16.60 11.87
CA GLN A 38 -12.04 16.28 11.27
C GLN A 38 -11.90 15.16 10.23
N LEU A 39 -12.62 14.06 10.43
CA LEU A 39 -12.59 12.92 9.52
C LEU A 39 -13.43 13.16 8.26
N THR A 40 -12.95 12.65 7.13
CA THR A 40 -13.66 12.67 5.86
C THR A 40 -14.52 11.43 5.69
N THR A 41 -15.83 11.60 5.45
CA THR A 41 -16.72 10.48 5.11
C THR A 41 -16.36 9.89 3.75
N ILE A 42 -16.02 8.60 3.71
CA ILE A 42 -15.68 7.89 2.48
C ILE A 42 -16.88 7.10 1.92
N ALA A 43 -16.85 6.85 0.61
CA ALA A 43 -17.88 6.05 -0.06
C ALA A 43 -17.94 4.64 0.53
N THR A 44 -19.15 4.08 0.65
CA THR A 44 -19.38 2.78 1.30
C THR A 44 -18.61 1.63 0.65
N GLY A 45 -18.34 1.69 -0.65
CA GLY A 45 -17.52 0.71 -1.37
C GLY A 45 -16.02 0.72 -1.01
N ARG A 46 -15.53 1.78 -0.36
CA ARG A 46 -14.14 1.91 0.10
C ARG A 46 -13.91 1.32 1.50
N LEU A 47 -14.97 1.08 2.27
CA LEU A 47 -14.85 0.57 3.64
C LEU A 47 -14.39 -0.89 3.65
N ALA A 48 -13.51 -1.24 4.60
CA ALA A 48 -13.04 -2.61 4.82
C ALA A 48 -14.09 -3.50 5.53
N THR A 49 -15.29 -3.59 4.96
CA THR A 49 -16.36 -4.46 5.47
C THR A 49 -16.23 -5.87 4.90
N LYS A 50 -16.66 -6.89 5.66
CA LYS A 50 -16.75 -8.28 5.16
C LYS A 50 -17.48 -8.39 3.81
N LYS A 51 -18.54 -7.60 3.60
CA LYS A 51 -19.28 -7.55 2.34
C LYS A 51 -18.42 -7.05 1.17
N ASN A 52 -17.68 -5.97 1.37
CA ASN A 52 -16.82 -5.40 0.33
C ASN A 52 -15.62 -6.31 0.02
N MET A 53 -15.04 -6.96 1.03
CA MET A 53 -13.95 -7.91 0.85
C MET A 53 -14.40 -9.19 0.11
N ALA A 54 -15.58 -9.73 0.45
CA ALA A 54 -16.18 -10.82 -0.31
C ALA A 54 -16.53 -10.40 -1.75
N ARG A 55 -16.93 -9.13 -1.96
CA ARG A 55 -17.14 -8.59 -3.30
C ARG A 55 -15.82 -8.45 -4.07
N ALA A 56 -14.72 -8.11 -3.41
CA ALA A 56 -13.40 -8.07 -4.04
C ALA A 56 -12.95 -9.45 -4.52
N GLU A 57 -13.15 -10.50 -3.71
CA GLU A 57 -12.95 -11.90 -4.13
C GLU A 57 -13.79 -12.22 -5.38
N ALA A 58 -15.09 -11.94 -5.33
CA ALA A 58 -16.00 -12.24 -6.44
C ALA A 58 -15.70 -11.46 -7.74
N LEU A 59 -15.02 -10.32 -7.63
CA LEU A 59 -14.54 -9.52 -8.78
C LEU A 59 -13.18 -9.99 -9.30
N GLY A 60 -12.49 -10.89 -8.60
CA GLY A 60 -11.21 -11.45 -9.03
C GLY A 60 -10.00 -10.56 -8.77
N PHE A 61 -10.02 -9.73 -7.73
CA PHE A 61 -8.82 -9.01 -7.29
C PHE A 61 -7.75 -9.98 -6.77
N ASP A 62 -6.48 -9.72 -7.09
CA ASP A 62 -5.35 -10.56 -6.68
C ASP A 62 -4.87 -10.24 -5.26
N PHE A 63 -5.07 -9.00 -4.81
CA PHE A 63 -4.68 -8.55 -3.48
C PHE A 63 -5.59 -7.46 -2.93
N ILE A 64 -5.67 -7.39 -1.60
CA ILE A 64 -6.31 -6.30 -0.86
C ILE A 64 -5.23 -5.57 -0.08
N CYS A 65 -5.26 -4.23 -0.14
CA CYS A 65 -4.52 -3.37 0.76
C CYS A 65 -5.46 -2.82 1.83
N LEU A 66 -5.17 -3.11 3.09
CA LEU A 66 -5.87 -2.61 4.27
C LEU A 66 -5.04 -1.49 4.87
N ALA A 67 -5.26 -0.27 4.38
CA ALA A 67 -4.59 0.94 4.80
C ALA A 67 -5.58 2.11 4.83
N GLY A 68 -5.23 3.19 5.51
CA GLY A 68 -6.04 4.41 5.57
C GLY A 68 -5.41 5.57 4.83
N ASN A 69 -6.23 6.35 4.14
CA ASN A 69 -5.83 7.65 3.62
C ASN A 69 -5.76 8.71 4.76
N PRO A 70 -5.18 9.89 4.51
CA PRO A 70 -5.17 10.96 5.50
C PRO A 70 -6.60 11.30 5.95
N SER A 71 -6.77 11.56 7.24
CA SER A 71 -8.05 11.99 7.82
C SER A 71 -9.23 11.02 7.64
N THR A 72 -8.97 9.72 7.47
CA THR A 72 -10.05 8.70 7.40
C THR A 72 -10.23 7.91 8.70
N GLY A 73 -9.42 8.16 9.73
CA GLY A 73 -9.64 7.62 11.08
C GLY A 73 -9.31 6.14 11.17
N VAL A 74 -8.30 5.68 10.42
CA VAL A 74 -7.90 4.28 10.41
C VAL A 74 -6.97 3.98 11.60
N SER A 75 -7.39 3.05 12.47
CA SER A 75 -6.62 2.61 13.63
C SER A 75 -5.95 1.24 13.43
N ASN A 76 -4.84 0.97 14.14
CA ASN A 76 -4.16 -0.33 14.12
C ASN A 76 -5.09 -1.47 14.59
N LYS A 77 -5.99 -1.16 15.52
CA LYS A 77 -7.01 -2.09 16.01
C LYS A 77 -7.96 -2.49 14.89
N GLU A 78 -8.53 -1.52 14.16
CA GLU A 78 -9.46 -1.80 13.06
C GLU A 78 -8.75 -2.45 11.87
N ILE A 79 -7.50 -2.09 11.57
CA ILE A 79 -6.67 -2.84 10.60
C ILE A 79 -6.56 -4.31 11.02
N THR A 80 -6.21 -4.60 12.27
CA THR A 80 -6.07 -5.98 12.77
C THR A 80 -7.38 -6.75 12.65
N ALA A 81 -8.52 -6.13 12.98
CA ALA A 81 -9.84 -6.73 12.84
C ALA A 81 -10.19 -7.00 11.36
N ALA A 82 -9.90 -6.04 10.48
CA ALA A 82 -10.13 -6.17 9.04
C ALA A 82 -9.28 -7.27 8.42
N ILE A 83 -8.01 -7.45 8.81
CA ILE A 83 -7.16 -8.55 8.33
C ILE A 83 -7.81 -9.90 8.66
N LYS A 84 -8.31 -10.10 9.88
CA LYS A 84 -8.98 -11.35 10.28
C LYS A 84 -10.24 -11.60 9.45
N GLN A 85 -11.04 -10.55 9.22
CA GLN A 85 -12.24 -10.66 8.40
C GLN A 85 -11.91 -10.97 6.93
N ALA A 86 -10.92 -10.28 6.37
CA ALA A 86 -10.43 -10.49 5.03
C ALA A 86 -9.96 -11.94 4.85
N ARG A 87 -9.19 -12.47 5.80
CA ARG A 87 -8.73 -13.87 5.75
C ARG A 87 -9.84 -14.91 5.72
N ALA A 88 -11.01 -14.59 6.26
CA ALA A 88 -12.16 -15.49 6.23
C ALA A 88 -12.90 -15.50 4.88
N VAL A 89 -12.69 -14.49 4.01
CA VAL A 89 -13.50 -14.30 2.79
C VAL A 89 -12.71 -14.00 1.51
N PHE A 90 -11.40 -13.75 1.62
CA PHE A 90 -10.53 -13.37 0.50
C PHE A 90 -9.31 -14.30 0.45
N SER A 91 -9.10 -14.92 -0.70
CA SER A 91 -8.06 -15.94 -0.91
C SER A 91 -6.72 -15.36 -1.37
N GLY A 92 -6.71 -14.13 -1.90
CA GLY A 92 -5.52 -13.45 -2.38
C GLY A 92 -4.62 -12.86 -1.28
N ILE A 93 -3.64 -12.06 -1.72
CA ILE A 93 -2.63 -11.47 -0.84
C ILE A 93 -3.26 -10.34 0.00
N ILE A 94 -2.98 -10.32 1.30
CA ILE A 94 -3.34 -9.16 2.16
C ILE A 94 -2.08 -8.37 2.48
N ILE A 95 -2.14 -7.10 2.09
CA ILE A 95 -1.19 -6.06 2.46
C ILE A 95 -1.86 -5.22 3.54
N ALA A 96 -1.18 -4.95 4.66
CA ALA A 96 -1.78 -4.17 5.73
C ALA A 96 -0.78 -3.28 6.46
N GLY A 97 -1.25 -2.12 6.90
CA GLY A 97 -0.51 -1.18 7.72
C GLY A 97 -0.85 0.27 7.38
N LYS A 98 -0.05 1.19 7.91
CA LYS A 98 -0.28 2.63 7.76
C LYS A 98 0.94 3.30 7.14
N MET A 99 0.70 4.17 6.16
CA MET A 99 1.74 5.00 5.55
C MET A 99 1.98 6.33 6.30
N HIS A 100 1.08 6.69 7.21
CA HIS A 100 1.07 7.90 8.03
C HIS A 100 0.11 7.72 9.23
N GLY A 101 -0.04 8.74 10.09
CA GLY A 101 -0.93 8.68 11.27
C GLY A 101 -2.43 8.52 10.98
N ALA A 102 -2.91 8.83 9.76
CA ALA A 102 -4.30 8.67 9.32
C ALA A 102 -5.35 9.42 10.17
N GLY A 103 -4.92 10.51 10.84
CA GLY A 103 -5.78 11.32 11.71
C GLY A 103 -6.01 10.74 13.11
N VAL A 104 -5.27 9.70 13.51
CA VAL A 104 -5.39 9.03 14.83
C VAL A 104 -4.09 9.17 15.62
N ASN A 105 -4.20 9.41 16.93
CA ASN A 105 -3.06 9.59 17.84
C ASN A 105 -2.50 8.26 18.36
N GLU A 106 -1.84 7.50 17.50
CA GLU A 106 -1.15 6.26 17.86
C GLU A 106 0.10 6.05 16.99
N PRO A 107 1.03 5.15 17.39
CA PRO A 107 2.17 4.79 16.54
C PRO A 107 1.74 4.33 15.14
N VAL A 108 2.51 4.73 14.13
CA VAL A 108 2.26 4.30 12.74
C VAL A 108 2.54 2.81 12.58
N LEU A 109 3.67 2.34 13.12
CA LEU A 109 4.06 0.95 13.16
C LEU A 109 5.20 0.73 14.17
N ASP A 110 5.17 -0.41 14.86
CA ASP A 110 6.24 -0.97 15.68
C ASP A 110 6.20 -2.51 15.58
N GLU A 111 7.09 -3.20 16.31
CA GLU A 111 7.15 -4.67 16.31
C GLU A 111 5.88 -5.32 16.87
N GLU A 112 5.22 -4.71 17.86
CA GLU A 112 4.00 -5.25 18.47
C GLU A 112 2.84 -5.19 17.47
N ILE A 113 2.65 -4.04 16.82
CA ILE A 113 1.65 -3.83 15.78
C ILE A 113 1.94 -4.74 14.58
N ALA A 114 3.20 -4.82 14.12
CA ALA A 114 3.57 -5.72 13.04
C ALA A 114 3.26 -7.18 13.39
N SER A 115 3.61 -7.62 14.61
CA SER A 115 3.28 -8.97 15.10
C SER A 115 1.77 -9.22 15.12
N ALA A 116 0.97 -8.24 15.55
CA ALA A 116 -0.49 -8.35 15.55
C ALA A 116 -1.07 -8.51 14.13
N PHE A 117 -0.57 -7.73 13.15
CA PHE A 117 -0.98 -7.86 11.75
C PHE A 117 -0.60 -9.23 11.16
N ILE A 118 0.62 -9.70 11.45
CA ILE A 118 1.12 -11.00 10.99
C ILE A 118 0.27 -12.13 11.56
N GLN A 119 -0.03 -12.10 12.87
CA GLN A 119 -0.88 -13.10 13.53
C GLN A 119 -2.33 -13.06 13.04
N ALA A 120 -2.84 -11.87 12.69
CA ALA A 120 -4.15 -11.72 12.08
C ALA A 120 -4.21 -12.31 10.66
N GLY A 121 -3.06 -12.45 10.00
CA GLY A 121 -2.92 -13.13 8.71
C GLY A 121 -2.46 -12.24 7.56
N ALA A 122 -1.86 -11.07 7.82
CA ALA A 122 -1.25 -10.28 6.74
C ALA A 122 -0.10 -11.07 6.08
N ASP A 123 0.06 -10.89 4.76
CA ASP A 123 1.18 -11.46 4.00
C ASP A 123 2.29 -10.44 3.80
N VAL A 124 1.89 -9.17 3.64
CA VAL A 124 2.78 -8.04 3.42
C VAL A 124 2.47 -6.96 4.46
N ILE A 125 3.51 -6.48 5.13
CA ILE A 125 3.40 -5.37 6.08
C ILE A 125 3.81 -4.08 5.37
N LEU A 126 2.94 -3.08 5.45
CA LEU A 126 3.16 -1.74 4.91
C LEU A 126 3.99 -0.94 5.91
N VAL A 127 5.15 -0.45 5.48
CA VAL A 127 6.09 0.33 6.29
C VAL A 127 6.36 1.68 5.59
N PRO A 128 6.17 2.83 6.24
CA PRO A 128 6.57 4.12 5.69
C PRO A 128 8.09 4.18 5.51
N ILE A 129 8.55 4.81 4.43
CA ILE A 129 9.98 4.95 4.18
C ILE A 129 10.54 6.05 5.09
N ALA A 130 11.71 5.83 5.70
CA ALA A 130 12.38 6.89 6.46
C ALA A 130 12.57 8.15 5.60
N GLY A 131 12.09 9.30 6.10
CA GLY A 131 11.99 10.56 5.36
C GLY A 131 10.60 10.89 4.80
N THR A 132 9.62 9.99 4.92
CA THR A 132 8.21 10.27 4.55
C THR A 132 7.36 10.63 5.77
N ILE A 133 7.75 10.21 6.98
CA ILE A 133 7.09 10.60 8.23
C ILE A 133 8.10 11.18 9.24
N PRO A 134 7.67 12.12 10.11
CA PRO A 134 8.52 12.62 11.19
C PRO A 134 8.94 11.52 12.17
N GLY A 135 10.19 11.55 12.63
CA GLY A 135 10.68 10.68 13.72
C GLY A 135 11.08 9.26 13.31
N LEU A 136 10.90 8.86 12.05
CA LEU A 136 11.34 7.54 11.56
C LEU A 136 12.76 7.60 10.99
N SER A 137 13.70 6.90 11.63
CA SER A 137 15.06 6.71 11.13
C SER A 137 15.17 5.49 10.21
N GLU A 138 16.17 5.49 9.33
CA GLU A 138 16.46 4.35 8.45
C GLU A 138 16.89 3.10 9.24
N GLN A 139 17.60 3.29 10.36
CA GLN A 139 18.00 2.17 11.23
C GLN A 139 16.77 1.49 11.84
N HIS A 140 15.86 2.28 12.44
CA HIS A 140 14.63 1.74 13.02
C HIS A 140 13.79 1.04 11.94
N MET A 141 13.67 1.64 10.76
CA MET A 141 12.99 0.99 9.63
C MET A 141 13.65 -0.35 9.27
N SER A 142 14.99 -0.41 9.18
CA SER A 142 15.73 -1.64 8.82
C SER A 142 15.56 -2.75 9.85
N ASP A 143 15.59 -2.41 11.14
CA ASP A 143 15.38 -3.35 12.24
C ASP A 143 13.97 -3.97 12.17
N LEU A 144 12.96 -3.13 11.89
CA LEU A 144 11.59 -3.57 11.71
C LEU A 144 11.41 -4.47 10.47
N VAL A 145 12.07 -4.14 9.35
CA VAL A 145 12.08 -5.01 8.16
C VAL A 145 12.68 -6.38 8.50
N ALA A 146 13.83 -6.41 9.18
CA ALA A 146 14.47 -7.65 9.59
C ALA A 146 13.56 -8.49 10.51
N PHE A 147 12.86 -7.85 11.44
CA PHE A 147 11.87 -8.50 12.31
C PHE A 147 10.73 -9.15 11.49
N ILE A 148 10.15 -8.42 10.52
CA ILE A 148 9.06 -8.92 9.67
C ILE A 148 9.54 -10.10 8.81
N HIS A 149 10.76 -10.01 8.24
CA HIS A 149 11.37 -11.09 7.47
C HIS A 149 11.63 -12.34 8.31
N GLN A 150 12.03 -12.21 9.58
CA GLN A 150 12.19 -13.36 10.50
C GLN A 150 10.87 -14.10 10.76
N LYS A 151 9.73 -13.45 10.56
CA LYS A 151 8.40 -14.08 10.63
C LYS A 151 7.93 -14.66 9.28
N GLY A 152 8.77 -14.63 8.24
CA GLY A 152 8.47 -15.16 6.92
C GLY A 152 7.46 -14.33 6.12
N LYS A 153 7.39 -13.02 6.40
CA LYS A 153 6.47 -12.07 5.75
C LYS A 153 7.22 -11.06 4.92
N LEU A 154 6.54 -10.42 3.98
CA LEU A 154 7.13 -9.43 3.07
C LEU A 154 6.90 -8.00 3.57
N VAL A 155 7.71 -7.06 3.09
CA VAL A 155 7.57 -5.63 3.40
C VAL A 155 7.30 -4.81 2.14
N MET A 156 6.32 -3.91 2.23
CA MET A 156 6.08 -2.85 1.26
C MET A 156 6.48 -1.49 1.83
N GLY A 157 7.54 -0.90 1.28
CA GLY A 157 7.97 0.46 1.61
C GLY A 157 7.10 1.49 0.89
N THR A 158 6.49 2.42 1.62
CA THR A 158 5.57 3.42 1.04
C THR A 158 6.12 4.84 1.04
N ILE A 159 5.99 5.49 -0.12
CA ILE A 159 5.98 6.96 -0.28
C ILE A 159 4.51 7.37 -0.48
N GLY A 160 3.94 8.21 0.38
CA GLY A 160 2.55 8.66 0.22
C GLY A 160 2.11 9.69 1.26
N THR A 161 2.95 10.72 1.40
CA THR A 161 2.84 11.81 2.38
C THR A 161 3.28 13.12 1.71
N THR A 162 2.92 13.31 0.43
CA THR A 162 3.31 14.41 -0.46
C THR A 162 4.69 14.24 -1.13
N GLN A 163 5.64 13.49 -0.57
CA GLN A 163 6.97 13.32 -1.20
C GLN A 163 6.91 12.59 -2.55
N GLU A 164 5.86 11.84 -2.83
CA GLU A 164 5.58 11.23 -4.13
C GLU A 164 5.42 12.26 -5.27
N GLY A 165 5.10 13.52 -4.94
CA GLY A 165 5.05 14.66 -5.86
C GLY A 165 6.32 15.53 -5.85
N ALA A 166 7.37 15.13 -5.13
CA ALA A 166 8.63 15.85 -5.08
C ALA A 166 9.47 15.62 -6.36
N ASP A 167 10.65 16.24 -6.42
CA ASP A 167 11.58 16.09 -7.52
C ASP A 167 12.19 14.67 -7.61
N THR A 168 12.70 14.31 -8.78
CA THR A 168 13.32 12.99 -9.02
C THR A 168 14.54 12.70 -8.14
N GLY A 169 15.23 13.72 -7.62
CA GLY A 169 16.30 13.58 -6.62
C GLY A 169 15.77 13.06 -5.30
N THR A 170 14.67 13.65 -4.80
CA THR A 170 13.97 13.19 -3.60
C THR A 170 13.48 11.75 -3.76
N ILE A 171 12.82 11.41 -4.88
CA ILE A 171 12.35 10.04 -5.15
C ILE A 171 13.51 9.04 -5.20
N ARG A 172 14.64 9.42 -5.80
CA ARG A 172 15.84 8.57 -5.85
C ARG A 172 16.38 8.31 -4.44
N ALA A 173 16.45 9.34 -3.60
CA ALA A 173 16.92 9.18 -2.22
C ALA A 173 16.02 8.22 -1.43
N LEU A 174 14.69 8.43 -1.47
CA LEU A 174 13.72 7.57 -0.78
C LEU A 174 13.73 6.13 -1.30
N ALA A 175 13.84 5.95 -2.62
CA ALA A 175 13.94 4.62 -3.23
C ALA A 175 15.19 3.87 -2.76
N LEU A 176 16.35 4.55 -2.67
CA LEU A 176 17.58 3.95 -2.14
C LEU A 176 17.44 3.61 -0.65
N THR A 177 16.80 4.47 0.15
CA THR A 177 16.49 4.18 1.55
C THR A 177 15.64 2.93 1.69
N SER A 178 14.55 2.83 0.93
CA SER A 178 13.70 1.63 0.90
C SER A 178 14.48 0.37 0.50
N LYS A 179 15.39 0.49 -0.47
CA LYS A 179 16.23 -0.63 -0.91
C LYS A 179 17.25 -1.06 0.15
N ARG A 180 17.89 -0.11 0.83
CA ARG A 180 18.87 -0.38 1.90
C ARG A 180 18.20 -1.00 3.14
N ALA A 181 17.01 -0.53 3.49
CA ALA A 181 16.22 -1.08 4.59
C ALA A 181 15.71 -2.50 4.31
N GLY A 182 15.75 -2.98 3.06
CA GLY A 182 15.39 -4.35 2.70
C GLY A 182 13.95 -4.54 2.26
N CYS A 183 13.22 -3.49 1.86
CA CYS A 183 11.85 -3.65 1.37
C CYS A 183 11.78 -4.54 0.11
N ASP A 184 10.73 -5.37 0.03
CA ASP A 184 10.47 -6.27 -1.08
C ASP A 184 9.62 -5.61 -2.18
N LEU A 185 8.64 -4.82 -1.74
CA LEU A 185 7.75 -4.03 -2.59
C LEU A 185 8.01 -2.54 -2.35
N HIS A 186 7.91 -1.75 -3.42
CA HIS A 186 8.10 -0.30 -3.37
C HIS A 186 6.85 0.39 -3.92
N HIS A 187 6.21 1.19 -3.06
CA HIS A 187 4.97 1.90 -3.35
C HIS A 187 5.23 3.41 -3.47
N ILE A 188 4.58 4.03 -4.45
CA ILE A 188 4.52 5.48 -4.61
C ILE A 188 3.06 5.93 -4.73
N GLY A 189 2.68 6.89 -3.88
CA GLY A 189 1.33 7.40 -3.76
C GLY A 189 0.90 8.26 -4.94
N ASP A 190 -0.37 8.66 -4.94
CA ASP A 190 -1.08 9.20 -6.09
C ASP A 190 -1.24 10.72 -6.07
N ALA A 191 -0.43 11.45 -5.28
CA ALA A 191 -0.50 12.91 -5.16
C ALA A 191 -0.06 13.71 -6.41
N GLY A 192 0.15 13.07 -7.56
CA GLY A 192 0.40 13.73 -8.83
C GLY A 192 -0.90 14.16 -9.53
N PHE A 193 -0.88 14.21 -10.87
CA PHE A 193 -2.01 14.71 -11.66
C PHE A 193 -3.23 13.78 -11.55
N SER A 194 -4.31 14.28 -10.95
CA SER A 194 -5.64 13.64 -10.92
C SER A 194 -5.69 12.23 -10.32
N GLY A 195 -4.95 11.99 -9.23
CA GLY A 195 -4.97 10.68 -8.53
C GLY A 195 -4.07 9.64 -9.19
N THR A 196 -2.95 10.08 -9.77
CA THR A 196 -1.87 9.21 -10.24
C THR A 196 -0.52 9.80 -9.84
N ALA A 197 0.46 8.95 -9.52
CA ALA A 197 1.83 9.42 -9.28
C ALA A 197 2.41 10.05 -10.56
N ASP A 198 3.31 11.03 -10.41
CA ASP A 198 4.01 11.62 -11.55
C ASP A 198 4.73 10.51 -12.36
N PRO A 199 4.48 10.37 -13.68
CA PRO A 199 5.14 9.37 -14.51
C PRO A 199 6.67 9.42 -14.44
N GLU A 200 7.27 10.61 -14.31
CA GLU A 200 8.72 10.76 -14.15
C GLU A 200 9.19 10.19 -12.81
N ASN A 201 8.39 10.33 -11.75
CA ASN A 201 8.68 9.76 -10.44
C ASN A 201 8.50 8.24 -10.42
N ILE A 202 7.49 7.69 -11.10
CA ILE A 202 7.36 6.23 -11.31
C ILE A 202 8.59 5.70 -12.06
N LEU A 203 9.00 6.38 -13.13
CA LEU A 203 10.18 6.01 -13.91
C LEU A 203 11.45 6.08 -13.05
N GLN A 204 11.62 7.15 -12.27
CA GLN A 204 12.78 7.33 -11.41
C GLN A 204 12.84 6.27 -10.31
N LEU A 205 11.72 5.99 -9.62
CA LEU A 205 11.64 4.92 -8.62
C LEU A 205 12.07 3.59 -9.23
N SER A 206 11.50 3.25 -10.39
CA SER A 206 11.86 2.06 -11.14
C SER A 206 13.35 1.99 -11.49
N ILE A 207 13.93 3.05 -12.05
CA ILE A 207 15.36 3.08 -12.41
C ILE A 207 16.23 2.92 -11.17
N THR A 208 15.87 3.55 -10.05
CA THR A 208 16.65 3.46 -8.82
C THR A 208 16.66 2.03 -8.26
N ILE A 209 15.52 1.35 -8.23
CA ILE A 209 15.39 0.02 -7.62
C ILE A 209 15.98 -1.09 -8.51
N ARG A 210 15.72 -1.06 -9.82
CA ARG A 210 16.06 -2.16 -10.75
C ARG A 210 17.01 -1.77 -11.89
N GLY A 211 17.43 -0.52 -11.97
CA GLY A 211 18.30 -0.02 -13.04
C GLY A 211 17.57 0.24 -14.36
N LYS A 212 18.24 0.97 -15.27
CA LYS A 212 17.72 1.35 -16.59
C LYS A 212 17.35 0.14 -17.45
N ARG A 213 18.25 -0.86 -17.52
CA ARG A 213 18.06 -2.06 -18.35
C ARG A 213 16.73 -2.76 -18.06
N HIS A 214 16.47 -3.08 -16.79
CA HIS A 214 15.24 -3.76 -16.40
C HIS A 214 14.00 -2.85 -16.50
N THR A 215 14.16 -1.56 -16.23
CA THR A 215 13.07 -0.59 -16.38
C THR A 215 12.61 -0.49 -17.83
N TYR A 216 13.52 -0.24 -18.77
CA TYR A 216 13.17 -0.07 -20.18
C TYR A 216 12.68 -1.38 -20.80
N HIS A 217 13.26 -2.51 -20.42
CA HIS A 217 12.73 -3.80 -20.84
C HIS A 217 11.25 -3.97 -20.42
N ARG A 218 10.90 -3.59 -19.19
CA ARG A 218 9.52 -3.67 -18.68
C ARG A 218 8.55 -2.71 -19.36
N MET A 219 9.04 -1.57 -19.84
CA MET A 219 8.24 -0.61 -20.60
C MET A 219 8.02 -1.06 -22.04
N ALA A 220 9.00 -1.74 -22.64
CA ALA A 220 8.96 -2.13 -24.06
C ALA A 220 8.39 -3.53 -24.30
N VAL A 221 8.36 -4.40 -23.29
CA VAL A 221 7.87 -5.78 -23.45
C VAL A 221 6.35 -5.82 -23.65
N SER A 222 5.91 -6.64 -24.59
CA SER A 222 4.47 -6.92 -24.78
C SER A 222 3.93 -7.73 -23.60
N VAL A 223 2.73 -7.39 -23.15
CA VAL A 223 1.99 -8.12 -22.11
C VAL A 223 1.38 -9.44 -22.62
N ASN A 224 1.35 -9.65 -23.95
CA ASN A 224 0.75 -10.83 -24.62
C ASN A 224 1.80 -11.85 -25.09
N ARG A 225 2.93 -11.97 -24.39
CA ARG A 225 3.99 -12.95 -24.71
C ARG A 225 3.86 -14.21 -23.87
#